data_AF-A0A956CSE3-F1
#
_entry.id   AF-A0A956CSE3-F1
#
_cell.length_a   1.000
_cell.length_b   1.000
_cell.length_c   1.000
_cell.angle_alpha   90.00
_cell.angle_beta   90.00
_cell.angle_gamma   90.00
#
_symmetry.space_group_name_H-M   'P 1'
#
loop_
_entity.id
_entity.type
_entity.pdbx_description
1 polymer ?
#
loop_
_entity_poly.entity_id
_entity_poly.type
_entity_poly.pdbx_seq_one_letter_code
_entity_poly.pdbx_strand_id
1 'polypeptide(L)'
;MDWLLEIRVPGLEPVERRIDRALLSIGSDPGADVRIASVSERWAILRRTDDGLELRQIGVAGAKRIPVGGTLELDGVTLALRDAAVAPADEGLPIEALAEALAEAEGPQEALAALLEGLITATGAETGAVLLRGSDGYDIPIARGADG
;
A
#
# COMPACT_ATOMS: atom_id res chain seq x y z
N MET A 1 -11.56 -2.43 -16.17
CA MET A 1 -11.70 -2.60 -14.72
C MET A 1 -10.32 -2.62 -14.11
N ASP A 2 -10.09 -1.79 -13.11
CA ASP A 2 -8.85 -1.81 -12.34
C ASP A 2 -9.04 -2.74 -11.16
N TRP A 3 -8.09 -3.63 -10.91
CA TRP A 3 -8.17 -4.56 -9.79
C TRP A 3 -7.00 -4.34 -8.84
N LEU A 4 -7.29 -4.50 -7.56
CA LEU A 4 -6.33 -4.43 -6.47
C LEU A 4 -6.22 -5.80 -5.84
N LEU A 5 -5.00 -6.32 -5.76
CA LEU A 5 -4.70 -7.54 -5.05
C LEU A 5 -4.13 -7.18 -3.69
N GLU A 6 -4.84 -7.52 -2.63
CA GLU A 6 -4.35 -7.46 -1.26
C GLU A 6 -3.71 -8.81 -0.91
N ILE A 7 -2.47 -8.75 -0.43
CA ILE A 7 -1.68 -9.90 0.01
C ILE A 7 -1.47 -9.78 1.52
N ARG A 8 -1.87 -10.81 2.26
CA ARG A 8 -1.65 -10.88 3.71
C ARG A 8 -0.78 -12.08 4.05
N VAL A 9 0.20 -11.83 4.90
CA VAL A 9 1.08 -12.86 5.47
C VAL A 9 1.03 -12.68 6.99
N PRO A 10 0.79 -13.75 7.77
CA PRO A 10 0.73 -13.66 9.23
C PRO A 10 1.96 -12.97 9.82
N GLY A 11 1.71 -11.94 10.63
CA GLY A 11 2.77 -11.17 11.29
C GLY A 11 3.44 -10.10 10.42
N LEU A 12 2.96 -9.85 9.20
CA LEU A 12 3.40 -8.76 8.34
C LEU A 12 2.23 -7.82 8.01
N GLU A 13 2.54 -6.56 7.74
CA GLU A 13 1.58 -5.61 7.21
C GLU A 13 1.05 -6.07 5.84
N PRO A 14 -0.25 -5.88 5.55
CA PRO A 14 -0.81 -6.19 4.24
C PRO A 14 -0.11 -5.42 3.12
N VAL A 15 0.14 -6.09 2.01
CA VAL A 15 0.71 -5.49 0.81
C VAL A 15 -0.37 -5.38 -0.25
N GLU A 16 -0.51 -4.22 -0.86
CA GLU A 16 -1.43 -4.02 -1.97
C GLU A 16 -0.70 -3.91 -3.30
N ARG A 17 -1.23 -4.59 -4.33
CA ARG A 17 -0.69 -4.55 -5.69
C ARG A 17 -1.79 -4.31 -6.71
N ARG A 18 -1.67 -3.23 -7.47
CA ARG A 18 -2.52 -2.99 -8.64
C ARG A 18 -2.22 -3.98 -9.76
N ILE A 19 -3.27 -4.54 -10.35
CA ILE A 19 -3.18 -5.45 -11.50
C ILE A 19 -3.15 -4.62 -12.79
N ASP A 20 -1.95 -4.17 -13.15
CA ASP A 20 -1.66 -3.31 -14.31
C ASP A 20 -1.20 -4.09 -15.56
N ARG A 21 -1.05 -5.41 -15.46
CA ARG A 21 -0.51 -6.27 -16.51
C ARG A 21 -1.21 -7.62 -16.58
N ALA A 22 -1.00 -8.33 -17.69
CA ALA A 22 -1.64 -9.63 -17.95
C ALA A 22 -1.08 -10.78 -17.10
N LEU A 23 0.22 -10.71 -16.74
CA LEU A 23 0.91 -11.72 -15.94
C LEU A 23 1.71 -11.03 -14.83
N LEU A 24 1.62 -11.53 -13.59
CA LEU A 24 2.41 -11.08 -12.46
C LEU A 24 3.10 -12.27 -11.80
N SER A 25 4.34 -12.09 -11.38
CA SER A 25 5.11 -13.07 -10.62
C SER A 25 5.08 -12.77 -9.12
N ILE A 26 5.01 -13.81 -8.30
CA ILE A 26 5.10 -13.73 -6.84
C ILE A 26 6.22 -14.66 -6.37
N GLY A 27 7.08 -14.15 -5.48
CA GLY A 27 8.16 -14.94 -4.89
C GLY A 27 9.05 -14.12 -3.97
N SER A 28 10.09 -14.72 -3.41
CA SER A 28 11.11 -13.99 -2.63
C SER A 28 12.21 -13.35 -3.48
N ASP A 29 12.28 -13.71 -4.77
CA ASP A 29 13.24 -13.16 -5.74
C ASP A 29 13.10 -11.63 -5.85
N PRO A 30 14.21 -10.86 -5.90
CA PRO A 30 14.17 -9.40 -6.03
C PRO A 30 13.53 -8.89 -7.32
N GLY A 31 13.46 -9.71 -8.36
CA GLY A 31 12.82 -9.39 -9.64
C GLY A 31 11.35 -9.80 -9.71
N ALA A 32 10.75 -10.37 -8.66
CA ALA A 32 9.34 -10.68 -8.63
C ALA A 32 8.47 -9.41 -8.61
N ASP A 33 7.31 -9.45 -9.27
CA ASP A 33 6.38 -8.31 -9.28
C ASP A 33 5.76 -8.05 -7.91
N VAL A 34 5.56 -9.12 -7.13
CA VAL A 34 5.18 -9.08 -5.72
C VAL A 34 6.19 -9.88 -4.93
N ARG A 35 6.91 -9.20 -4.04
CA ARG A 35 7.94 -9.83 -3.22
C ARG A 35 7.38 -10.26 -1.87
N ILE A 36 7.49 -11.55 -1.56
CA ILE A 36 7.10 -12.12 -0.27
C ILE A 36 8.28 -12.92 0.27
N ALA A 37 8.86 -12.50 1.38
CA ALA A 37 10.09 -13.10 1.90
C ALA A 37 9.91 -14.54 2.40
N SER A 38 8.70 -14.91 2.84
CA SER A 38 8.40 -16.21 3.44
C SER A 38 8.14 -17.34 2.44
N VAL A 39 8.13 -17.06 1.13
CA VAL A 39 7.87 -18.06 0.08
C VAL A 39 9.12 -18.33 -0.77
N SER A 40 9.07 -19.37 -1.61
CA SER A 40 10.15 -19.71 -2.55
C SER A 40 10.45 -18.57 -3.54
N GLU A 41 11.67 -18.56 -4.11
CA GLU A 41 12.12 -17.52 -5.06
C GLU A 41 11.13 -17.29 -6.21
N ARG A 42 10.58 -18.39 -6.75
CA ARG A 42 9.52 -18.38 -7.75
C ARG A 42 8.36 -19.20 -7.21
N TRP A 43 7.45 -18.55 -6.49
CA TRP A 43 6.37 -19.25 -5.80
C TRP A 43 5.13 -19.39 -6.67
N ALA A 44 4.67 -18.32 -7.33
CA ALA A 44 3.47 -18.36 -8.15
C ALA A 44 3.51 -17.36 -9.32
N ILE A 45 2.70 -17.65 -10.34
CA ILE A 45 2.35 -16.73 -11.42
C ILE A 45 0.85 -16.48 -11.36
N LEU A 46 0.46 -15.21 -11.38
CA LEU A 46 -0.90 -14.77 -11.58
C LEU A 46 -1.11 -14.42 -13.04
N ARG A 47 -2.21 -14.91 -13.61
CA ARG A 47 -2.69 -14.51 -14.93
C ARG A 47 -4.03 -13.82 -14.79
N ARG A 48 -4.15 -12.65 -15.41
CA ARG A 48 -5.40 -11.93 -15.53
C ARG A 48 -6.35 -12.66 -16.48
N THR A 49 -7.59 -12.89 -16.06
CA THR A 49 -8.70 -13.38 -16.90
C THR A 49 -9.75 -12.28 -17.05
N ASP A 50 -10.85 -12.56 -17.77
CA ASP A 50 -11.95 -11.60 -17.94
C ASP A 50 -12.71 -11.33 -16.63
N ASP A 51 -12.65 -12.28 -15.68
CA ASP A 51 -13.51 -12.37 -14.50
C ASP A 51 -12.75 -12.65 -13.19
N GLY A 52 -11.44 -12.40 -13.19
CA GLY A 52 -10.58 -12.49 -12.01
C GLY A 52 -9.12 -12.79 -12.33
N LEU A 53 -8.49 -13.53 -11.42
CA LEU A 53 -7.12 -14.01 -11.55
C LEU A 53 -7.07 -15.53 -11.54
N GLU A 54 -6.17 -16.09 -12.35
CA GLU A 54 -5.76 -17.49 -12.28
C GLU A 54 -4.35 -17.54 -11.68
N LEU A 55 -4.21 -18.22 -10.55
CA LEU A 55 -2.94 -18.49 -9.89
C LEU A 55 -2.41 -19.86 -10.29
N ARG A 56 -1.17 -19.89 -10.77
CA ARG A 56 -0.39 -21.12 -10.97
C ARG A 56 0.78 -21.13 -10.01
N GLN A 57 0.72 -22.03 -9.04
CA GLN A 57 1.81 -22.26 -8.11
C GLN A 57 2.91 -23.08 -8.82
N ILE A 58 4.14 -22.64 -8.70
CA ILE A 58 5.28 -23.31 -9.34
C ILE A 58 5.54 -24.66 -8.67
N GLY A 59 5.71 -25.71 -9.48
CA GLY A 59 5.92 -27.08 -8.99
C GLY A 59 4.63 -27.81 -8.57
N VAL A 60 3.47 -27.15 -8.62
CA VAL A 60 2.17 -27.75 -8.30
C VAL A 60 1.32 -27.85 -9.56
N ALA A 61 0.66 -28.99 -9.75
CA ALA A 61 -0.21 -29.21 -10.89
C ALA A 61 -1.53 -28.44 -10.76
N GLY A 62 -2.01 -27.89 -11.87
CA GLY A 62 -3.27 -27.17 -11.95
C GLY A 62 -3.15 -25.66 -11.73
N ALA A 63 -4.31 -25.00 -11.78
CA ALA A 63 -4.44 -23.59 -11.55
C ALA A 63 -5.62 -23.34 -10.60
N LYS A 64 -5.50 -22.34 -9.74
CA LYS A 64 -6.52 -21.92 -8.79
C LYS A 64 -7.08 -20.57 -9.24
N ARG A 65 -8.37 -20.35 -9.06
CA ARG A 65 -9.02 -19.11 -9.48
C ARG A 65 -9.34 -18.22 -8.29
N ILE A 66 -9.10 -16.93 -8.44
CA ILE A 66 -9.49 -15.87 -7.52
C ILE A 66 -10.49 -14.98 -8.29
N PRO A 67 -11.81 -15.14 -8.10
CA PRO A 67 -12.78 -14.24 -8.71
C PRO A 67 -12.66 -12.84 -8.12
N VAL A 68 -13.18 -11.82 -8.81
CA VAL A 68 -13.27 -10.46 -8.26
C VAL A 68 -14.15 -10.49 -7.00
N GLY A 69 -13.68 -9.87 -5.91
CA GLY A 69 -14.27 -9.95 -4.57
C GLY A 69 -13.93 -11.25 -3.82
N GLY A 70 -13.19 -12.15 -4.43
CA GLY A 70 -12.81 -13.44 -3.88
C GLY A 70 -11.48 -13.42 -3.15
N THR A 71 -11.29 -14.44 -2.31
CA THR A 71 -10.08 -14.67 -1.54
C THR A 71 -9.57 -16.09 -1.78
N LEU A 72 -8.25 -16.25 -1.82
CA LEU A 72 -7.56 -17.54 -1.90
C LEU A 72 -6.46 -17.60 -0.84
N GLU A 73 -6.46 -18.67 -0.04
CA GLU A 73 -5.39 -18.96 0.92
C GLU A 73 -4.49 -20.08 0.40
N LEU A 74 -3.18 -19.89 0.52
CA LEU A 74 -2.18 -20.80 -0.01
C LEU A 74 -0.88 -20.68 0.80
N ASP A 75 -0.42 -21.77 1.40
CA ASP A 75 0.82 -21.82 2.19
C ASP A 75 0.93 -20.72 3.27
N GLY A 76 -0.20 -20.35 3.89
CA GLY A 76 -0.26 -19.28 4.88
C GLY A 76 -0.23 -17.86 4.30
N VAL A 77 -0.28 -17.70 2.97
CA VAL A 77 -0.47 -16.42 2.29
C VAL A 77 -1.93 -16.30 1.85
N THR A 78 -2.58 -15.20 2.22
CA THR A 78 -3.94 -14.88 1.78
C THR A 78 -3.89 -13.86 0.66
N LEU A 79 -4.56 -14.15 -0.45
CA LEU A 79 -4.67 -13.31 -1.63
C LEU A 79 -6.13 -12.92 -1.84
N ALA A 80 -6.46 -11.65 -1.68
CA ALA A 80 -7.81 -11.12 -1.88
C ALA A 80 -7.84 -10.19 -3.10
N LEU A 81 -8.69 -10.51 -4.09
CA LEU A 81 -8.86 -9.70 -5.28
C LEU A 81 -10.05 -8.77 -5.11
N ARG A 82 -9.81 -7.47 -5.19
CA ARG A 82 -10.84 -6.44 -5.08
C ARG A 82 -10.96 -5.67 -6.39
N ASP A 83 -12.17 -5.19 -6.66
CA ASP A 83 -12.33 -4.13 -7.65
C ASP A 83 -11.71 -2.86 -7.08
N ALA A 84 -10.77 -2.23 -7.80
CA ALA A 84 -10.12 -1.02 -7.33
C ALA A 84 -11.10 0.17 -7.25
N ALA A 85 -12.22 0.10 -7.98
CA ALA A 85 -13.31 1.07 -7.84
C ALA A 85 -14.12 0.86 -6.54
N VAL A 86 -13.95 -0.28 -5.87
CA VAL A 86 -14.59 -0.67 -4.59
C VAL A 86 -13.51 -0.98 -3.54
N ALA A 87 -12.31 -0.43 -3.68
CA ALA A 87 -11.45 -0.23 -2.51
C ALA A 87 -12.28 0.57 -1.49
N PRO A 88 -12.11 0.36 -0.16
CA PRO A 88 -12.59 1.38 0.77
C PRO A 88 -12.10 2.70 0.20
N ALA A 89 -12.99 3.69 0.08
CA ALA A 89 -12.56 5.02 -0.31
C ALA A 89 -11.28 5.25 0.48
N ASP A 90 -10.19 5.53 -0.22
CA ASP A 90 -9.09 6.27 0.39
C ASP A 90 -9.86 7.42 1.06
N GLU A 91 -10.04 7.34 2.39
CA GLU A 91 -10.56 8.44 3.18
C GLU A 91 -9.44 9.43 3.00
N GLY A 92 -9.45 10.13 1.85
CA GLY A 92 -8.35 10.96 1.44
C GLY A 92 -8.05 11.89 2.60
N LEU A 93 -6.80 12.37 2.66
CA LEU A 93 -6.30 13.20 3.75
C LEU A 93 -7.43 14.00 4.42
N PRO A 94 -7.63 13.90 5.74
CA PRO A 94 -8.80 14.45 6.42
C PRO A 94 -8.74 15.99 6.38
N ILE A 95 -9.12 16.57 5.24
CA ILE A 95 -8.87 17.97 4.91
C ILE A 95 -9.57 18.87 5.93
N GLU A 96 -10.76 18.50 6.36
CA GLU A 96 -11.52 19.23 7.39
C GLU A 96 -10.78 19.24 8.72
N ALA A 97 -10.30 18.09 9.21
CA ALA A 97 -9.56 18.00 10.47
C ALA A 97 -8.21 18.74 10.40
N LEU A 98 -7.52 18.64 9.26
CA LEU A 98 -6.29 19.39 9.01
C LEU A 98 -6.55 20.91 8.95
N ALA A 99 -7.66 21.33 8.33
CA ALA A 99 -8.05 22.73 8.26
C ALA A 99 -8.45 23.30 9.63
N GLU A 100 -9.13 22.52 10.47
CA GLU A 100 -9.44 22.88 11.86
C GLU A 100 -8.16 23.07 12.68
N ALA A 101 -7.23 22.10 12.64
CA ALA A 101 -5.95 22.20 13.35
C ALA A 101 -5.12 23.41 12.89
N LEU A 102 -5.17 23.75 11.59
CA LEU A 102 -4.52 24.94 11.05
C LEU A 102 -5.21 26.24 11.47
N ALA A 103 -6.53 26.24 11.66
CA ALA A 103 -7.29 27.41 12.10
C ALA A 103 -7.03 27.75 13.58
N GLU A 104 -6.69 26.75 14.40
CA GLU A 104 -6.35 26.93 15.82
C GLU A 104 -4.90 27.39 16.05
N ALA A 105 -4.01 27.21 15.07
CA ALA A 105 -2.61 27.57 15.21
C ALA A 105 -2.39 29.08 15.39
N GLU A 106 -1.60 29.46 16.40
CA GLU A 106 -1.31 30.86 16.73
C GLU A 106 -0.18 31.45 15.86
N GLY A 107 0.54 30.61 15.11
CA GLY A 107 1.60 31.05 14.21
C GLY A 107 2.08 30.02 13.20
N PRO A 108 2.96 30.44 12.25
CA PRO A 108 3.37 29.60 11.12
C PRO A 108 4.07 28.29 11.53
N GLN A 109 4.91 28.33 12.57
CA GLN A 109 5.60 27.14 13.08
C GLN A 109 4.63 26.13 13.71
N GLU A 110 3.63 26.62 14.45
CA GLU A 110 2.60 25.78 15.06
C GLU A 110 1.69 25.17 14.00
N ALA A 111 1.28 25.96 13.01
CA ALA A 111 0.50 25.49 11.88
C ALA A 111 1.23 24.37 11.10
N LEU A 112 2.54 24.54 10.87
CA LEU A 112 3.34 23.54 10.18
C LEU A 112 3.51 22.25 11.02
N ALA A 113 3.62 22.39 12.34
CA ALA A 113 3.66 21.26 13.27
C ALA A 113 2.33 20.49 13.28
N ALA A 114 1.20 21.19 13.43
CA ALA A 114 -0.13 20.61 13.45
C ALA A 114 -0.46 19.90 12.12
N LEU A 115 -0.08 20.51 10.98
CA LEU A 115 -0.23 19.90 9.66
C LEU A 115 0.58 18.60 9.55
N LEU A 116 1.85 18.63 9.95
CA LEU A 116 2.72 17.47 9.83
C LEU A 116 2.25 16.33 10.75
N GLU A 117 1.83 16.65 11.97
CA GLU A 117 1.26 15.68 12.93
C GLU A 117 -0.02 15.04 12.37
N GLY A 118 -0.96 15.84 11.89
CA GLY A 118 -2.19 15.33 11.29
C GLY A 118 -1.94 14.44 10.06
N LEU A 119 -0.93 14.76 9.24
CA LEU A 119 -0.52 13.92 8.11
C LEU A 119 0.11 12.60 8.56
N ILE A 120 0.97 12.62 9.58
CA ILE A 120 1.57 11.42 10.17
C ILE A 120 0.48 10.50 10.73
N THR A 121 -0.47 11.06 11.49
CA THR A 121 -1.61 10.31 12.04
C THR A 121 -2.51 9.73 10.94
N ALA A 122 -2.88 10.54 9.94
CA ALA A 122 -3.79 10.11 8.87
C ALA A 122 -3.19 9.03 7.96
N THR A 123 -1.87 9.06 7.76
CA THR A 123 -1.17 8.10 6.87
C THR A 123 -0.60 6.90 7.60
N GLY A 124 -0.55 6.91 8.94
CA GLY A 124 0.12 5.88 9.74
C GLY A 124 1.64 5.88 9.57
N ALA A 125 2.23 6.97 9.07
CA ALA A 125 3.67 7.07 8.90
C ALA A 125 4.41 7.09 10.25
N GLU A 126 5.60 6.50 10.32
CA GLU A 126 6.44 6.57 11.53
C GLU A 126 7.13 7.92 11.68
N THR A 127 7.40 8.59 10.56
CA THR A 127 8.09 9.89 10.52
C THR A 127 7.57 10.73 9.36
N GLY A 128 7.74 12.05 9.45
CA GLY A 128 7.45 13.00 8.37
C GLY A 128 8.35 14.23 8.43
N ALA A 129 8.56 14.85 7.28
CA ALA A 129 9.30 16.11 7.17
C ALA A 129 8.74 16.97 6.03
N VAL A 130 8.82 18.30 6.20
CA VAL A 130 8.55 19.25 5.12
C VAL A 130 9.87 19.64 4.49
N LEU A 131 9.97 19.56 3.17
CA LEU A 131 11.15 19.99 2.42
C LEU A 131 10.79 21.22 1.58
N LEU A 132 11.48 22.32 1.82
CA LEU A 132 11.40 23.53 1.02
C LEU A 132 12.61 23.59 0.09
N ARG A 133 12.38 23.76 -1.21
CA ARG A 133 13.46 23.93 -2.17
C ARG A 133 13.84 25.41 -2.29
N GLY A 134 15.07 25.73 -1.94
CA GLY A 134 15.67 27.06 -2.12
C GLY A 134 16.56 27.14 -3.37
N SER A 135 17.21 28.30 -3.55
CA SER A 135 18.19 28.52 -4.63
C SER A 135 19.41 27.61 -4.53
N ASP A 136 19.85 27.31 -3.30
CA ASP A 136 21.12 26.65 -3.02
C ASP A 136 20.96 25.22 -2.46
N GLY A 137 19.73 24.70 -2.36
CA GLY A 137 19.48 23.38 -1.83
C GLY A 137 18.06 23.15 -1.30
N TYR A 138 17.96 22.28 -0.29
CA TYR A 138 16.71 21.99 0.41
C TYR A 138 16.84 22.38 1.88
N ASP A 139 15.83 23.08 2.38
CA ASP A 139 15.66 23.40 3.78
C ASP A 139 14.58 22.50 4.38
N ILE A 140 14.80 22.05 5.61
CA ILE A 140 13.86 21.22 6.36
C ILE A 140 13.37 22.06 7.55
N PRO A 141 12.29 22.85 7.39
CA PRO A 141 11.76 23.68 8.48
C PRO A 141 11.19 22.86 9.64
N ILE A 142 10.76 21.62 9.38
CA ILE A 142 10.24 20.72 10.40
C ILE A 142 10.40 19.25 9.99
N ALA A 143 10.68 18.43 10.99
CA ALA A 143 10.62 16.97 10.92
C ALA A 143 10.08 16.45 12.25
N ARG A 144 9.27 15.39 12.21
CA ARG A 144 8.57 14.81 13.36
C ARG A 144 8.55 13.29 13.25
N GLY A 145 8.66 12.62 14.38
CA GLY A 145 8.29 11.21 14.54
C GLY A 145 6.83 11.09 15.01
N ALA A 146 6.25 9.90 14.88
CA ALA A 146 4.94 9.60 15.45
C ALA A 146 4.90 9.65 16.99
N ASP A 147 6.07 9.71 17.63
CA ASP A 147 6.27 9.79 19.08
C ASP A 147 6.52 11.22 19.62
N GLY A 148 6.61 12.23 18.75
CA GLY A 148 6.69 13.65 19.13
C GLY A 148 8.04 14.32 18.86
#